data_AF-A0A7Y2T5A9-F1
#
_entry.id   AF-A0A7Y2T5A9-F1
#
_cell.length_a   1.000
_cell.length_b   1.000
_cell.length_c   1.000
_cell.angle_alpha   90.00
_cell.angle_beta   90.00
_cell.angle_gamma   90.00
#
_symmetry.space_group_name_H-M   'P 1'
#
loop_
_entity.id
_entity.type
_entity.pdbx_description
1 polymer ?
#
loop_
_entity_poly.entity_id
_entity_poly.type
_entity_poly.pdbx_seq_one_letter_code
_entity_poly.pdbx_strand_id
1 'polypeptide(L)'
;MTTKKKKILSKVVTVVIILAVIWMQYDESRDDENGAGNREENVKGEAGKKVGRGAEGMLFPDSASELREVTRRLVPVNLSSSKLEVLHGCRLMDHRGNDGDSFHVITKKGHKEFRLYYVDTPESAAKTYRSGENNFKRIAQQGVALGGLTREETTQVGVEAKRFVKKLLKAGGFRVVTRWENVYDARRQYAFIIVPWQGESRYLHELLVAHGLARIYTKPATLPDNTSATRHKKRLRALEQHAQKSHYGAWGMK
;
A
#
# COMPACT_ATOMS: atom_id res chain seq x y z
N MET A 1 -34.65 17.91 11.47
CA MET A 1 -33.81 18.28 10.30
C MET A 1 -34.28 17.47 9.09
N THR A 2 -34.87 18.11 8.07
CA THR A 2 -35.60 17.41 6.99
C THR A 2 -34.67 16.59 6.08
N THR A 3 -35.19 15.49 5.54
CA THR A 3 -34.48 14.49 4.69
C THR A 3 -33.80 15.13 3.47
N LYS A 4 -34.35 16.25 2.99
CA LYS A 4 -33.80 17.06 1.89
C LYS A 4 -32.50 17.77 2.29
N LYS A 5 -32.40 18.31 3.51
CA LYS A 5 -31.19 18.96 4.04
C LYS A 5 -30.05 17.95 4.26
N LYS A 6 -30.35 16.72 4.69
CA LYS A 6 -29.33 15.65 4.83
C LYS A 6 -28.75 15.20 3.49
N LYS A 7 -29.57 15.10 2.43
CA LYS A 7 -29.10 14.78 1.07
C LYS A 7 -28.25 15.91 0.47
N ILE A 8 -28.62 17.17 0.69
CA ILE A 8 -27.84 18.32 0.23
C ILE A 8 -26.51 18.38 0.98
N LEU A 9 -26.52 18.24 2.32
CA LEU A 9 -25.31 18.24 3.13
C LEU A 9 -24.36 17.09 2.75
N SER A 10 -24.89 15.90 2.48
CA SER A 10 -24.10 14.75 2.01
C SER A 10 -23.45 15.01 0.65
N LYS A 11 -24.18 15.59 -0.31
CA LYS A 11 -23.62 15.94 -1.62
C LYS A 11 -22.53 17.02 -1.52
N VAL A 12 -22.74 18.02 -0.67
CA VAL A 12 -21.76 19.10 -0.44
C VAL A 12 -20.49 18.54 0.20
N VAL A 13 -20.60 17.66 1.19
CA VAL A 13 -19.43 17.00 1.81
C VAL A 13 -18.66 16.15 0.79
N THR A 14 -19.36 15.39 -0.06
CA THR A 14 -18.70 14.61 -1.12
C THR A 14 -17.98 15.49 -2.14
N VAL A 15 -18.56 16.62 -2.55
CA VAL A 15 -17.92 17.57 -3.47
C VAL A 15 -16.70 18.22 -2.82
N VAL A 16 -16.77 18.60 -1.54
CA VAL A 16 -15.62 19.17 -0.81
C VAL A 16 -14.47 18.17 -0.69
N ILE A 17 -14.76 16.88 -0.46
CA ILE A 17 -13.73 15.83 -0.41
C ILE A 17 -13.09 15.62 -1.79
N ILE A 18 -13.89 15.59 -2.86
CA ILE A 18 -13.37 15.46 -4.23
C ILE A 18 -12.49 16.67 -4.59
N LEU A 19 -12.92 17.88 -4.26
CA LEU A 19 -12.14 19.10 -4.48
C LEU A 19 -10.86 19.13 -3.64
N ALA A 20 -10.88 18.64 -2.40
CA ALA A 20 -9.68 18.52 -1.58
C ALA A 20 -8.69 17.50 -2.17
N VAL A 21 -9.17 16.39 -2.74
CA VAL A 21 -8.32 15.41 -3.42
C VAL A 21 -7.73 16.00 -4.71
N ILE A 22 -8.51 16.76 -5.49
CA ILE A 22 -8.03 17.44 -6.70
C ILE A 22 -7.01 18.54 -6.35
N TRP A 23 -7.28 19.33 -5.31
CA TRP A 23 -6.37 20.38 -4.84
C TRP A 23 -5.06 19.80 -4.29
N MET A 24 -5.13 18.66 -3.58
CA MET A 24 -3.96 17.93 -3.09
C MET A 24 -3.15 17.27 -4.21
N GLN A 25 -3.77 16.91 -5.34
CA GLN A 25 -3.08 16.48 -6.56
C GLN A 25 -2.44 17.66 -7.33
N TYR A 26 -2.98 18.87 -7.18
CA TYR A 26 -2.47 20.08 -7.83
C TYR A 26 -1.25 20.66 -7.10
N ASP A 27 -1.23 20.60 -5.76
CA ASP A 27 -0.11 21.11 -4.96
C ASP A 27 1.19 20.30 -5.15
N GLU A 28 1.06 18.98 -5.37
CA GLU A 28 2.19 18.07 -5.65
C GLU A 28 2.95 18.43 -6.94
N SER A 29 2.36 19.22 -7.86
CA SER A 29 3.04 19.72 -9.07
C SER A 29 3.83 21.02 -8.88
N ARG A 30 3.70 21.72 -7.73
CA ARG A 30 4.42 22.98 -7.47
C ARG A 30 5.72 22.79 -6.68
N ASP A 31 5.81 21.73 -5.88
CA ASP A 31 7.00 21.45 -5.08
C ASP A 31 8.18 20.92 -5.92
N ASP A 32 7.91 20.37 -7.11
CA ASP A 32 8.93 19.91 -8.05
C ASP A 32 9.59 21.06 -8.87
N GLU A 33 9.01 22.28 -8.88
CA GLU A 33 9.55 23.43 -9.64
C GLU A 33 10.53 24.33 -8.86
N ASN A 34 10.56 24.28 -7.52
CA ASN A 34 11.41 25.18 -6.71
C ASN A 34 12.76 24.58 -6.28
N GLY A 35 13.14 23.43 -6.83
CA GLY A 35 14.28 22.63 -6.38
C GLY A 35 15.34 22.30 -7.44
N ALA A 36 15.60 23.15 -8.43
CA ALA A 36 16.73 22.95 -9.34
C ALA A 36 17.28 24.28 -9.89
N GLY A 37 18.47 24.67 -9.39
CA GLY A 37 19.25 25.74 -9.98
C GLY A 37 19.85 25.34 -11.33
N ASN A 38 19.63 26.21 -12.32
CA ASN A 38 20.38 26.46 -13.56
C ASN A 38 21.10 25.29 -14.26
N ARG A 39 20.51 24.85 -15.38
CA ARG A 39 21.19 24.81 -16.69
C ARG A 39 20.14 24.84 -17.81
N GLU A 40 20.19 25.91 -18.60
CA GLU A 40 19.39 26.08 -19.81
C GLU A 40 19.88 25.13 -20.90
N GLU A 41 18.98 24.34 -21.47
CA GLU A 41 18.99 24.07 -22.90
C GLU A 41 17.58 23.77 -23.41
N ASN A 42 17.35 24.24 -24.63
CA ASN A 42 16.08 24.67 -25.18
C ASN A 42 15.55 23.61 -26.15
N VAL A 43 14.43 22.94 -25.85
CA VAL A 43 13.63 22.22 -26.86
C VAL A 43 12.14 22.38 -26.55
N LYS A 44 11.45 23.12 -27.45
CA LYS A 44 9.99 23.19 -27.57
C LYS A 44 9.44 21.82 -27.98
N GLY A 45 8.41 21.34 -27.30
CA GLY A 45 7.66 20.16 -27.75
C GLY A 45 6.59 19.67 -26.78
N GLU A 46 5.35 19.99 -27.11
CA GLU A 46 4.11 19.26 -26.79
C GLU A 46 3.57 19.22 -25.35
N ALA A 47 2.44 19.91 -25.20
CA ALA A 47 1.45 19.73 -24.15
C ALA A 47 0.87 18.30 -24.19
N GLY A 48 1.11 17.53 -23.12
CA GLY A 48 0.57 16.19 -22.94
C GLY A 48 0.48 15.81 -21.47
N LYS A 49 -0.73 15.94 -20.93
CA LYS A 49 -1.24 15.41 -19.65
C LYS A 49 -0.51 14.15 -19.15
N LYS A 50 0.24 14.23 -18.04
CA LYS A 50 0.72 13.07 -17.29
C LYS A 50 0.30 13.17 -15.82
N VAL A 51 -0.71 12.40 -15.47
CA VAL A 51 -1.05 12.05 -14.08
C VAL A 51 -1.02 10.52 -14.03
N GLY A 52 -0.12 9.95 -13.22
CA GLY A 52 -0.23 8.57 -12.71
C GLY A 52 0.33 7.41 -13.54
N ARG A 53 1.41 7.55 -14.32
CA ARG A 53 2.11 6.35 -14.83
C ARG A 53 2.89 5.70 -13.69
N GLY A 54 2.48 4.51 -13.26
CA GLY A 54 3.38 3.58 -12.56
C GLY A 54 4.60 3.27 -13.44
N ALA A 55 5.62 2.59 -12.87
CA ALA A 55 6.73 2.07 -13.67
C ALA A 55 6.22 1.41 -14.96
N GLU A 56 6.88 1.70 -16.09
CA GLU A 56 6.43 1.27 -17.43
C GLU A 56 6.00 -0.21 -17.43
N GLY A 57 4.78 -0.47 -17.89
CA GLY A 57 4.21 -1.82 -17.99
C GLY A 57 3.30 -2.27 -16.85
N MET A 58 3.33 -1.65 -15.65
CA MET A 58 2.38 -2.02 -14.58
C MET A 58 1.01 -1.37 -14.77
N LEU A 59 -0.04 -2.20 -14.78
CA LEU A 59 -1.42 -1.72 -14.71
C LEU A 59 -1.90 -1.67 -13.26
N PHE A 60 -2.72 -0.67 -12.96
CA PHE A 60 -3.39 -0.55 -11.67
C PHE A 60 -4.87 -0.24 -11.91
N PRO A 61 -5.78 -0.60 -10.99
CA PRO A 61 -7.17 -0.16 -11.08
C PRO A 61 -7.22 1.37 -11.04
N ASP A 62 -7.57 2.00 -12.15
CA ASP A 62 -7.56 3.46 -12.30
C ASP A 62 -8.97 4.03 -12.58
N SER A 63 -9.85 3.24 -13.18
CA SER A 63 -11.23 3.62 -13.40
C SER A 63 -12.06 3.49 -12.13
N ALA A 64 -13.09 4.33 -12.01
CA ALA A 64 -14.02 4.25 -10.88
C ALA A 64 -14.73 2.87 -10.81
N SER A 65 -14.93 2.20 -11.94
CA SER A 65 -15.48 0.84 -11.99
C SER A 65 -14.53 -0.20 -11.41
N GLU A 66 -13.25 -0.17 -11.77
CA GLU A 66 -12.25 -1.12 -11.28
C GLU A 66 -11.97 -0.92 -9.80
N LEU A 67 -11.86 0.34 -9.35
CA LEU A 67 -11.69 0.67 -7.94
C LEU A 67 -12.90 0.19 -7.11
N ARG A 68 -14.12 0.31 -7.63
CA ARG A 68 -15.32 -0.27 -6.99
C ARG A 68 -15.27 -1.79 -6.95
N GLU A 69 -14.87 -2.43 -8.05
CA GLU A 69 -14.76 -3.89 -8.10
C GLU A 69 -13.73 -4.44 -7.11
N VAL A 70 -12.54 -3.85 -7.08
CA VAL A 70 -11.51 -4.17 -6.09
C VAL A 70 -12.06 -3.99 -4.68
N THR A 71 -12.70 -2.85 -4.40
CA THR A 71 -13.25 -2.54 -3.07
C THR A 71 -14.31 -3.55 -2.63
N ARG A 72 -15.18 -4.02 -3.53
CA ARG A 72 -16.17 -5.06 -3.25
C ARG A 72 -15.56 -6.40 -2.84
N ARG A 73 -14.34 -6.71 -3.30
CA ARG A 73 -13.63 -7.95 -3.00
C ARG A 73 -12.86 -7.92 -1.68
N LEU A 74 -12.53 -6.73 -1.19
CA LEU A 74 -11.86 -6.55 0.10
C LEU A 74 -12.83 -6.86 1.25
N VAL A 75 -12.29 -7.35 2.36
CA VAL A 75 -13.08 -7.58 3.57
C VAL A 75 -13.32 -6.23 4.27
N PRO A 76 -14.56 -5.90 4.64
CA PRO A 76 -14.82 -4.76 5.51
C PRO A 76 -14.20 -4.98 6.89
N VAL A 77 -13.56 -3.96 7.45
CA VAL A 77 -12.92 -4.08 8.75
C VAL A 77 -13.97 -4.14 9.86
N ASN A 78 -13.95 -5.23 10.65
CA ASN A 78 -14.65 -5.36 11.92
C ASN A 78 -13.63 -5.69 13.03
N LEU A 79 -13.69 -4.97 14.15
CA LEU A 79 -12.75 -5.07 15.27
C LEU A 79 -13.46 -5.64 16.50
N SER A 80 -13.84 -6.92 16.46
CA SER A 80 -14.61 -7.57 17.54
C SER A 80 -13.75 -8.39 18.52
N SER A 81 -12.49 -8.67 18.17
CA SER A 81 -11.58 -9.44 19.02
C SER A 81 -10.95 -8.58 20.11
N SER A 82 -11.09 -9.01 21.37
CA SER A 82 -10.42 -8.40 22.54
C SER A 82 -8.94 -8.78 22.68
N LYS A 83 -8.43 -9.70 21.85
CA LYS A 83 -7.04 -10.19 21.91
C LYS A 83 -6.03 -9.31 21.18
N LEU A 84 -6.49 -8.28 20.47
CA LEU A 84 -5.68 -7.38 19.68
C LEU A 84 -5.83 -5.96 20.23
N GLU A 85 -4.72 -5.26 20.36
CA GLU A 85 -4.73 -3.84 20.68
C GLU A 85 -4.88 -3.01 19.40
N VAL A 86 -5.74 -1.99 19.46
CA VAL A 86 -5.95 -1.03 18.38
C VAL A 86 -5.28 0.28 18.77
N LEU A 87 -4.24 0.65 18.03
CA LEU A 87 -3.55 1.93 18.18
C LEU A 87 -4.17 2.95 17.22
N HIS A 88 -4.67 4.03 17.81
CA HIS A 88 -5.25 5.18 17.11
C HIS A 88 -4.25 6.35 17.06
N GLY A 89 -4.44 7.26 16.11
CA GLY A 89 -3.60 8.45 15.97
C GLY A 89 -2.17 8.12 15.54
N CYS A 90 -2.00 7.02 14.82
CA CYS A 90 -0.71 6.60 14.30
C CYS A 90 -0.24 7.54 13.18
N ARG A 91 1.07 7.80 13.14
CA ARG A 91 1.70 8.59 12.08
C ARG A 91 2.90 7.84 11.51
N LEU A 92 3.06 7.84 10.20
CA LEU A 92 4.27 7.32 9.56
C LEU A 92 5.46 8.20 9.95
N MET A 93 6.52 7.58 10.47
CA MET A 93 7.80 8.24 10.66
C MET A 93 8.58 8.17 9.34
N ASP A 94 9.15 9.28 8.88
CA ASP A 94 10.03 9.21 7.72
C ASP A 94 11.33 8.49 8.10
N HIS A 95 11.57 7.35 7.47
CA HIS A 95 12.71 6.50 7.76
C HIS A 95 13.13 5.74 6.51
N ARG A 96 14.44 5.65 6.29
CA ARG A 96 15.02 4.96 5.11
C ARG A 96 14.63 3.48 5.02
N GLY A 97 14.38 2.87 6.18
CA GLY A 97 13.99 1.47 6.32
C GLY A 97 12.52 1.18 6.03
N ASN A 98 11.68 2.19 5.80
CA ASN A 98 10.31 1.95 5.34
C ASN A 98 10.32 1.29 3.96
N ASP A 99 9.54 0.24 3.79
CA ASP A 99 9.24 -0.42 2.53
C ASP A 99 7.72 -0.69 2.40
N GLY A 100 7.33 -1.61 1.53
CA GLY A 100 5.92 -1.91 1.27
C GLY A 100 5.25 -2.80 2.33
N ASP A 101 6.00 -3.51 3.18
CA ASP A 101 5.45 -4.42 4.17
C ASP A 101 5.96 -4.19 5.61
N SER A 102 6.92 -3.29 5.76
CA SER A 102 7.62 -2.96 7.00
C SER A 102 7.83 -1.46 7.12
N PHE A 103 7.43 -0.86 8.23
CA PHE A 103 7.52 0.59 8.39
C PHE A 103 7.53 1.07 9.85
N HIS A 104 8.13 2.24 10.03
CA HIS A 104 8.28 2.92 11.31
C HIS A 104 7.09 3.85 11.58
N VAL A 105 6.49 3.70 12.75
CA VAL A 105 5.27 4.41 13.15
C VAL A 105 5.50 5.10 14.49
N ILE A 106 5.10 6.36 14.57
CA ILE A 106 4.92 7.06 15.84
C ILE A 106 3.53 6.70 16.36
N THR A 107 3.50 6.11 17.55
CA THR A 107 2.29 5.74 18.27
C THR A 107 2.22 6.50 19.59
N LYS A 108 1.09 6.43 20.31
CA LYS A 108 1.00 6.91 21.69
C LYS A 108 1.99 6.21 22.64
N LYS A 109 2.48 5.03 22.27
CA LYS A 109 3.50 4.24 22.99
C LYS A 109 4.92 4.49 22.46
N GLY A 110 5.13 5.58 21.72
CA GLY A 110 6.40 5.95 21.10
C GLY A 110 6.63 5.33 19.73
N HIS A 111 7.90 5.32 19.31
CA HIS A 111 8.36 4.78 18.03
C HIS A 111 8.32 3.25 18.04
N LYS A 112 7.73 2.67 16.99
CA LYS A 112 7.66 1.23 16.74
C LYS A 112 7.94 0.94 15.27
N GLU A 113 8.42 -0.27 14.98
CA GLU A 113 8.57 -0.79 13.63
C GLU A 113 7.63 -1.97 13.46
N PHE A 114 6.71 -1.88 12.50
CA PHE A 114 5.72 -2.91 12.25
C PHE A 114 5.97 -3.61 10.93
N ARG A 115 5.76 -4.93 10.90
CA ARG A 115 5.69 -5.75 9.70
C ARG A 115 4.27 -6.26 9.49
N LEU A 116 3.79 -6.27 8.26
CA LEU A 116 2.47 -6.81 7.94
C LEU A 116 2.41 -8.31 8.19
N TYR A 117 1.29 -8.76 8.77
CA TYR A 117 0.87 -10.16 8.64
C TYR A 117 0.57 -10.50 7.17
N TYR A 118 0.62 -11.79 6.84
CA TYR A 118 0.28 -12.41 5.54
C TYR A 118 1.15 -12.08 4.32
N VAL A 119 1.55 -10.84 4.14
CA VAL A 119 2.14 -10.39 2.87
C VAL A 119 3.62 -10.04 3.01
N ASP A 120 4.35 -10.28 1.92
CA ASP A 120 5.73 -9.84 1.72
C ASP A 120 5.79 -9.02 0.42
N THR A 121 6.31 -7.80 0.48
CA THR A 121 6.54 -7.00 -0.72
C THR A 121 7.95 -7.25 -1.26
N PRO A 122 8.17 -7.17 -2.58
CA PRO A 122 9.51 -7.29 -3.14
C PRO A 122 10.51 -6.28 -2.57
N GLU A 123 11.79 -6.65 -2.51
CA GLU A 123 12.83 -5.67 -2.19
C GLU A 123 12.84 -4.55 -3.23
N SER A 124 12.87 -3.29 -2.79
CA SER A 124 12.85 -2.13 -3.70
C SER A 124 14.19 -1.84 -4.39
N ALA A 125 15.24 -2.60 -4.08
CA ALA A 125 16.54 -2.49 -4.75
C ALA A 125 17.39 -3.74 -4.53
N ALA A 126 18.14 -4.11 -5.56
CA ALA A 126 19.22 -5.09 -5.47
C ALA A 126 20.43 -4.46 -4.75
N LYS A 127 20.93 -5.10 -3.70
CA LYS A 127 22.02 -4.57 -2.86
C LYS A 127 23.05 -5.64 -2.54
N THR A 128 24.32 -5.25 -2.57
CA THR A 128 25.43 -5.96 -1.95
C THR A 128 25.90 -5.15 -0.75
N TYR A 129 26.02 -5.81 0.40
CA TYR A 129 26.44 -5.20 1.65
C TYR A 129 27.95 -5.28 1.82
N ARG A 130 28.50 -4.47 2.73
CA ARG A 130 29.94 -4.47 3.05
C ARG A 130 30.46 -5.82 3.53
N SER A 131 29.58 -6.67 4.10
CA SER A 131 29.89 -8.04 4.50
C SER A 131 30.08 -9.02 3.33
N GLY A 132 29.82 -8.59 2.08
CA GLY A 132 29.81 -9.45 0.89
C GLY A 132 28.47 -10.16 0.65
N GLU A 133 27.55 -10.11 1.63
CA GLU A 133 26.19 -10.63 1.47
C GLU A 133 25.38 -9.76 0.49
N ASN A 134 24.40 -10.36 -0.19
CA ASN A 134 23.49 -9.64 -1.06
C ASN A 134 22.06 -10.17 -0.93
N ASN A 135 21.09 -9.40 -1.41
CA ASN A 135 19.67 -9.79 -1.39
C ASN A 135 19.18 -10.44 -2.70
N PHE A 136 20.08 -10.81 -3.63
CA PHE A 136 19.67 -11.24 -4.99
C PHE A 136 18.86 -12.53 -4.98
N LYS A 137 19.25 -13.51 -4.14
CA LYS A 137 18.48 -14.76 -3.98
C LYS A 137 17.05 -14.50 -3.49
N ARG A 138 16.88 -13.56 -2.56
CA ARG A 138 15.56 -13.16 -2.03
C ARG A 138 14.72 -12.50 -3.11
N ILE A 139 15.32 -11.61 -3.90
CA ILE A 139 14.63 -10.96 -5.04
C ILE A 139 14.21 -12.00 -6.07
N ALA A 140 15.08 -12.93 -6.46
CA ALA A 140 14.72 -13.99 -7.40
C ALA A 140 13.53 -14.84 -6.90
N GLN A 141 13.52 -15.21 -5.61
CA GLN A 141 12.39 -15.93 -5.01
C GLN A 141 11.09 -15.11 -4.98
N GLN A 142 11.18 -13.79 -4.82
CA GLN A 142 10.02 -12.89 -4.89
C GLN A 142 9.49 -12.82 -6.33
N GLY A 143 10.38 -12.69 -7.32
CA GLY A 143 10.02 -12.67 -8.74
C GLY A 143 9.34 -13.95 -9.20
N VAL A 144 9.85 -15.12 -8.80
CA VAL A 144 9.20 -16.42 -9.05
C VAL A 144 7.79 -16.46 -8.47
N ALA A 145 7.59 -15.96 -7.25
CA ALA A 145 6.28 -15.95 -6.61
C ALA A 145 5.28 -14.96 -7.26
N LEU A 146 5.77 -13.98 -8.01
CA LEU A 146 5.00 -12.91 -8.63
C LEU A 146 4.93 -13.04 -10.15
N GLY A 147 4.94 -14.27 -10.66
CA GLY A 147 4.75 -14.56 -12.09
C GLY A 147 6.04 -14.80 -12.87
N GLY A 148 7.16 -15.05 -12.19
CA GLY A 148 8.44 -15.32 -12.82
C GLY A 148 9.08 -14.07 -13.40
N LEU A 149 9.08 -12.98 -12.62
CA LEU A 149 9.71 -11.71 -12.97
C LEU A 149 11.24 -11.81 -12.95
N THR A 150 11.88 -11.00 -13.78
CA THR A 150 13.32 -10.69 -13.68
C THR A 150 13.62 -9.96 -12.37
N ARG A 151 14.90 -9.84 -12.02
CA ARG A 151 15.31 -9.13 -10.80
C ARG A 151 14.92 -7.66 -10.86
N GLU A 152 15.10 -7.05 -12.03
CA GLU A 152 14.84 -5.64 -12.28
C GLU A 152 13.33 -5.34 -12.17
N GLU A 153 12.48 -6.11 -12.85
CA GLU A 153 11.01 -6.04 -12.73
C GLU A 153 10.56 -6.26 -11.27
N THR A 154 11.13 -7.27 -10.60
CA THR A 154 10.81 -7.55 -9.19
C THR A 154 11.11 -6.34 -8.29
N THR A 155 12.26 -5.69 -8.50
CA THR A 155 12.60 -4.48 -7.73
C THR A 155 11.72 -3.29 -8.06
N GLN A 156 11.26 -3.15 -9.31
CA GLN A 156 10.29 -2.13 -9.70
C GLN A 156 8.95 -2.34 -8.97
N VAL A 157 8.45 -3.58 -8.87
CA VAL A 157 7.25 -3.87 -8.05
C VAL A 157 7.48 -3.48 -6.59
N GLY A 158 8.68 -3.73 -6.05
CA GLY A 158 9.05 -3.32 -4.70
C GLY A 158 9.03 -1.80 -4.50
N VAL A 159 9.49 -1.03 -5.50
CA VAL A 159 9.41 0.43 -5.52
C VAL A 159 7.96 0.91 -5.53
N GLU A 160 7.11 0.32 -6.39
CA GLU A 160 5.68 0.66 -6.45
C GLU A 160 4.95 0.32 -5.15
N ALA A 161 5.22 -0.84 -4.56
CA ALA A 161 4.65 -1.24 -3.27
C ALA A 161 5.02 -0.26 -2.16
N LYS A 162 6.30 0.13 -2.09
CA LYS A 162 6.78 1.16 -1.16
C LYS A 162 6.10 2.51 -1.38
N ARG A 163 5.95 2.94 -2.64
CA ARG A 163 5.27 4.21 -2.98
C ARG A 163 3.79 4.17 -2.56
N PHE A 164 3.09 3.10 -2.90
CA PHE A 164 1.68 2.87 -2.56
C PHE A 164 1.44 2.94 -1.06
N VAL A 165 2.21 2.19 -0.27
CA VAL A 165 2.11 2.19 1.19
C VAL A 165 2.46 3.56 1.78
N LYS A 166 3.57 4.19 1.34
CA LYS A 166 3.95 5.52 1.84
C LYS A 166 2.83 6.53 1.58
N LYS A 167 2.21 6.53 0.40
CA LYS A 167 1.10 7.43 0.07
C LYS A 167 -0.08 7.26 1.03
N LEU A 168 -0.53 6.02 1.23
CA LEU A 168 -1.66 5.73 2.14
C LEU A 168 -1.37 6.10 3.59
N LEU A 169 -0.17 5.79 4.09
CA LEU A 169 0.17 6.05 5.49
C LEU A 169 0.49 7.53 5.76
N LYS A 170 1.06 8.25 4.78
CA LYS A 170 1.28 9.71 4.88
C LYS A 170 -0.04 10.50 4.85
N ALA A 171 -1.04 10.04 4.11
CA ALA A 171 -2.38 10.65 4.13
C ALA A 171 -3.03 10.61 5.52
N GLY A 172 -2.56 9.73 6.41
CA GLY A 172 -2.99 9.65 7.79
C GLY A 172 -4.30 8.89 7.99
N GLY A 173 -4.85 8.97 9.20
CA GLY A 173 -6.10 8.30 9.56
C GLY A 173 -6.01 6.77 9.66
N PHE A 174 -4.82 6.19 9.54
CA PHE A 174 -4.62 4.75 9.67
C PHE A 174 -4.54 4.30 11.14
N ARG A 175 -4.85 3.02 11.36
CA ARG A 175 -4.77 2.36 12.67
C ARG A 175 -3.84 1.17 12.57
N VAL A 176 -3.09 0.93 13.64
CA VAL A 176 -2.30 -0.30 13.82
C VAL A 176 -3.10 -1.24 14.71
N VAL A 177 -3.25 -2.50 14.31
CA VAL A 177 -3.89 -3.54 15.12
C VAL A 177 -2.89 -4.66 15.34
N THR A 178 -2.47 -4.87 16.59
CA THR A 178 -1.35 -5.75 16.91
C THR A 178 -1.59 -6.50 18.21
N ARG A 179 -0.97 -7.69 18.33
CA ARG A 179 -0.83 -8.44 19.58
C ARG A 179 0.61 -8.38 20.13
N TRP A 180 1.41 -7.44 19.63
CA TRP A 180 2.82 -7.23 20.02
C TRP A 180 3.72 -8.45 19.83
N GLU A 181 3.39 -9.29 18.86
CA GLU A 181 4.18 -10.46 18.52
C GLU A 181 5.44 -10.03 17.74
N ASN A 182 6.61 -10.46 18.21
CA ASN A 182 7.88 -10.17 17.55
C ASN A 182 8.04 -10.90 16.21
N VAL A 183 8.71 -10.23 15.28
CA VAL A 183 9.15 -10.80 14.01
C VAL A 183 10.52 -11.44 14.23
N TYR A 184 10.53 -12.75 14.50
CA TYR A 184 11.78 -13.51 14.76
C TYR A 184 12.63 -12.82 15.86
N ASP A 185 13.93 -12.68 15.63
CA ASP A 185 14.94 -12.01 16.47
C ASP A 185 15.02 -10.49 16.26
N ALA A 186 14.15 -9.91 15.42
CA ALA A 186 14.17 -8.48 15.12
C ALA A 186 13.38 -7.65 16.13
N ARG A 187 13.72 -6.36 16.23
CA ARG A 187 12.97 -5.35 17.01
C ARG A 187 11.58 -4.99 16.42
N ARG A 188 11.14 -5.74 15.41
CA ARG A 188 9.90 -5.51 14.64
C ARG A 188 8.75 -6.30 15.23
N GLN A 189 7.54 -5.76 15.16
CA GLN A 189 6.32 -6.44 15.59
C GLN A 189 5.38 -6.68 14.42
N TYR A 190 4.68 -7.81 14.41
CA TYR A 190 3.64 -8.04 13.42
C TYR A 190 2.38 -7.20 13.71
N ALA A 191 1.73 -6.71 12.66
CA ALA A 191 0.47 -5.98 12.76
C ALA A 191 -0.42 -6.15 11.54
N PHE A 192 -1.72 -5.94 11.74
CA PHE A 192 -2.64 -5.51 10.70
C PHE A 192 -2.68 -3.99 10.66
N ILE A 193 -2.85 -3.44 9.47
CA ILE A 193 -2.85 -2.00 9.25
C ILE A 193 -4.12 -1.67 8.52
N ILE A 194 -4.91 -0.77 9.11
CA ILE A 194 -6.22 -0.38 8.58
C ILE A 194 -6.11 1.05 8.08
N VAL A 195 -6.42 1.25 6.82
CA VAL A 195 -6.33 2.54 6.14
C VAL A 195 -7.70 2.99 5.63
N PRO A 196 -7.96 4.30 5.53
CA PRO A 196 -9.06 4.81 4.72
C PRO A 196 -8.83 4.48 3.25
N TRP A 197 -9.85 3.92 2.59
CA TRP A 197 -9.84 3.59 1.17
C TRP A 197 -11.24 3.68 0.61
N GLN A 198 -11.45 4.54 -0.40
CA GLN A 198 -12.75 4.74 -1.07
C GLN A 198 -13.90 5.03 -0.09
N GLY A 199 -13.62 5.81 0.97
CA GLY A 199 -14.61 6.15 2.00
C GLY A 199 -14.84 5.07 3.07
N GLU A 200 -14.14 3.94 3.00
CA GLU A 200 -14.28 2.83 3.93
C GLU A 200 -12.95 2.46 4.62
N SER A 201 -13.01 1.71 5.73
CA SER A 201 -11.82 1.15 6.36
C SER A 201 -11.45 -0.18 5.71
N ARG A 202 -10.21 -0.31 5.23
CA ARG A 202 -9.70 -1.51 4.56
C ARG A 202 -8.36 -1.95 5.11
N TYR A 203 -8.09 -3.25 5.01
CA TYR A 203 -6.81 -3.84 5.40
C TYR A 203 -5.73 -3.59 4.33
N LEU A 204 -4.60 -3.02 4.74
CA LEU A 204 -3.48 -2.71 3.84
C LEU A 204 -2.91 -3.96 3.14
N HIS A 205 -2.83 -5.10 3.83
CA HIS A 205 -2.33 -6.34 3.25
C HIS A 205 -3.25 -6.88 2.15
N GLU A 206 -4.56 -6.69 2.26
CA GLU A 206 -5.49 -7.05 1.18
C GLU A 206 -5.34 -6.11 -0.01
N LEU A 207 -5.19 -4.81 0.23
CA LEU A 207 -4.95 -3.82 -0.84
C LEU A 207 -3.70 -4.16 -1.64
N LEU A 208 -2.59 -4.48 -0.98
CA LEU A 208 -1.34 -4.87 -1.64
C LEU A 208 -1.50 -6.10 -2.55
N VAL A 209 -2.22 -7.13 -2.09
CA VAL A 209 -2.49 -8.31 -2.91
C VAL A 209 -3.42 -7.98 -4.08
N ALA A 210 -4.48 -7.21 -3.84
CA ALA A 210 -5.45 -6.84 -4.86
C ALA A 210 -4.86 -5.97 -5.99
N HIS A 211 -3.77 -5.23 -5.69
CA HIS A 211 -3.04 -4.42 -6.67
C HIS A 211 -1.81 -5.15 -7.25
N GLY A 212 -1.59 -6.43 -6.93
CA GLY A 212 -0.45 -7.20 -7.44
C GLY A 212 0.91 -6.70 -6.92
N LEU A 213 0.95 -6.09 -5.74
CA LEU A 213 2.14 -5.45 -5.15
C LEU A 213 2.82 -6.31 -4.06
N ALA A 214 2.22 -7.43 -3.67
CA ALA A 214 2.78 -8.31 -2.65
C ALA A 214 2.44 -9.78 -2.91
N ARG A 215 3.32 -10.67 -2.46
CA ARG A 215 3.06 -12.11 -2.40
C ARG A 215 2.50 -12.50 -1.04
N ILE A 216 1.68 -13.54 -0.99
CA ILE A 216 1.16 -14.12 0.27
C ILE A 216 2.22 -15.07 0.84
N TYR A 217 2.96 -14.62 1.86
CA TYR A 217 4.17 -15.29 2.33
C TYR A 217 4.41 -15.23 3.85
N THR A 218 4.24 -14.08 4.51
CA THR A 218 4.59 -13.91 5.92
C THR A 218 3.63 -14.62 6.88
N LYS A 219 3.88 -14.46 8.19
CA LYS A 219 3.10 -15.10 9.25
C LYS A 219 1.61 -14.83 9.08
N PRO A 220 0.76 -15.87 9.00
CA PRO A 220 -0.69 -15.69 9.01
C PRO A 220 -1.17 -15.48 10.45
N ALA A 221 -2.30 -14.80 10.63
CA ALA A 221 -2.91 -14.56 11.93
C ALA A 221 -4.44 -14.43 11.82
N THR A 222 -5.18 -14.90 12.81
CA THR A 222 -6.63 -14.67 12.89
C THR A 222 -6.93 -13.17 12.82
N LEU A 223 -7.86 -12.78 11.96
CA LEU A 223 -8.24 -11.38 11.79
C LEU A 223 -8.93 -10.82 13.05
N PRO A 224 -8.99 -9.48 13.19
CA PRO A 224 -9.71 -8.83 14.28
C PRO A 224 -11.21 -9.16 14.41
N ASP A 225 -11.84 -9.72 13.38
CA ASP A 225 -13.23 -10.18 13.40
C ASP A 225 -13.37 -11.68 13.77
N ASN A 226 -12.28 -12.31 14.21
CA ASN A 226 -12.13 -13.74 14.45
C ASN A 226 -12.19 -14.63 13.18
N THR A 227 -12.11 -14.06 11.97
CA THR A 227 -11.90 -14.86 10.76
C THR A 227 -10.59 -15.65 10.89
N SER A 228 -10.69 -16.97 10.76
CA SER A 228 -9.53 -17.85 10.92
C SER A 228 -8.44 -17.61 9.87
N ALA A 229 -7.20 -17.91 10.25
CA ALA A 229 -6.05 -17.66 9.42
C ALA A 229 -6.14 -18.35 8.04
N THR A 230 -6.61 -19.60 8.02
CA THR A 230 -6.83 -20.40 6.82
C THR A 230 -7.90 -19.80 5.92
N ARG A 231 -9.04 -19.37 6.50
CA ARG A 231 -10.13 -18.75 5.75
C ARG A 231 -9.67 -17.44 5.10
N HIS A 232 -8.91 -16.63 5.84
CA HIS A 232 -8.37 -15.38 5.30
C HIS A 232 -7.35 -15.63 4.19
N LYS A 233 -6.46 -16.62 4.35
CA LYS A 233 -5.49 -16.98 3.30
C LYS A 233 -6.18 -17.39 1.99
N LYS A 234 -7.30 -18.12 2.06
CA LYS A 234 -8.11 -18.46 0.87
C LYS A 234 -8.67 -17.19 0.19
N ARG A 235 -9.11 -16.20 0.96
CA ARG A 235 -9.57 -14.90 0.41
C ARG A 235 -8.44 -14.15 -0.29
N LEU A 236 -7.26 -14.07 0.34
CA LEU A 236 -6.09 -13.45 -0.28
C LEU A 236 -5.73 -14.12 -1.61
N ARG A 237 -5.79 -15.45 -1.70
CA ARG A 237 -5.56 -16.17 -2.97
C ARG A 237 -6.60 -15.82 -4.04
N ALA A 238 -7.85 -15.60 -3.66
CA ALA A 238 -8.88 -15.11 -4.59
C ALA A 238 -8.60 -13.66 -5.06
N LEU A 239 -8.09 -12.78 -4.19
CA LEU A 239 -7.65 -11.44 -4.57
C LEU A 239 -6.46 -11.51 -5.54
N GLU A 240 -5.47 -12.35 -5.25
CA GLU A 240 -4.30 -12.57 -6.11
C GLU A 240 -4.71 -13.07 -7.51
N GLN A 241 -5.61 -14.06 -7.59
CA GLN A 241 -6.16 -14.53 -8.86
C GLN A 241 -6.89 -13.44 -9.64
N HIS A 242 -7.59 -12.53 -8.95
CA HIS A 242 -8.23 -11.41 -9.61
C HIS A 242 -7.20 -10.41 -10.15
N ALA A 243 -6.16 -10.09 -9.37
CA ALA A 243 -5.05 -9.25 -9.82
C ALA A 243 -4.33 -9.86 -11.03
N GLN A 244 -4.12 -11.19 -11.03
CA GLN A 244 -3.56 -11.93 -12.17
C GLN A 244 -4.40 -11.77 -13.43
N LYS A 245 -5.71 -12.05 -13.34
CA LYS A 245 -6.63 -11.93 -14.49
C LYS A 245 -6.78 -10.51 -15.02
N SER A 246 -6.56 -9.52 -14.15
CA SER A 246 -6.66 -8.10 -14.50
C SER A 246 -5.31 -7.49 -14.85
N HIS A 247 -4.23 -8.29 -14.89
CA HIS A 247 -2.87 -7.84 -15.16
C HIS A 247 -2.39 -6.71 -14.23
N TYR A 248 -2.84 -6.68 -12.98
CA TYR A 248 -2.46 -5.62 -12.05
C TYR A 248 -1.07 -5.84 -11.45
N GLY A 249 -0.32 -4.74 -11.28
CA GLY A 249 1.00 -4.72 -10.66
C GLY A 249 1.96 -5.69 -11.34
N ALA A 250 2.54 -6.60 -10.55
CA ALA A 250 3.45 -7.64 -11.03
C ALA A 250 2.89 -8.45 -12.21
N TRP A 251 1.58 -8.68 -12.27
CA TRP A 251 0.97 -9.55 -13.26
C TRP A 251 0.78 -8.90 -14.65
N GLY A 252 1.03 -7.60 -14.77
CA GLY A 252 1.01 -6.86 -16.04
C GLY A 252 2.38 -6.56 -16.62
N MET A 253 3.46 -6.92 -15.92
CA MET A 253 4.83 -6.67 -16.39
C MET A 253 5.27 -7.60 -17.54
N LYS A 254 4.38 -8.48 -18.01
CA LYS A 254 4.63 -9.46 -19.07
C LYS A 254 3.62 -9.33 -20.19
#